data_AF-A0AA42W6Z4-F1
#
_entry.id   AF-A0AA42W6Z4-F1
#
_cell.length_a   1.000
_cell.length_b   1.000
_cell.length_c   1.000
_cell.angle_alpha   90.00
_cell.angle_beta   90.00
_cell.angle_gamma   90.00
#
_symmetry.space_group_name_H-M   'P 1'
#
loop_
_entity.id
_entity.type
_entity.pdbx_description
1 polymer ?
#
loop_
_entity_poly.entity_id
_entity_poly.type
_entity_poly.pdbx_seq_one_letter_code
_entity_poly.pdbx_strand_id
1 'polypeptide(L)'
;MFVMTPHLSALAGTDPIPHTYRHDGAGVLLCLWWPKRREWVPQLKLTETFIPWTEEWLWYFEDWLTTKVWAGGGEHPEPSRVLRFARRPARDMACR
;
A
#
# COMPACT_ATOMS: atom_id res chain seq x y z
N MET A 1 7.12 2.83 -7.34
CA MET A 1 7.16 1.98 -8.56
C MET A 1 5.76 1.44 -8.79
N PHE A 2 5.29 1.38 -10.04
CA PHE A 2 3.97 0.81 -10.38
C PHE A 2 4.11 -0.57 -10.98
N VAL A 3 3.26 -1.51 -10.56
CA VAL A 3 3.11 -2.82 -11.20
C VAL A 3 1.77 -2.86 -11.91
N MET A 4 1.81 -2.88 -13.25
CA MET A 4 0.62 -2.90 -14.11
C MET A 4 0.19 -4.32 -14.43
N THR A 5 1.16 -5.19 -14.70
CA THR A 5 0.96 -6.60 -15.07
C THR A 5 2.02 -7.47 -14.38
N PRO A 6 1.65 -8.64 -13.84
CA PRO A 6 0.28 -9.13 -13.68
C PRO A 6 -0.56 -8.25 -12.73
N HIS A 7 -1.88 -8.36 -12.80
CA HIS A 7 -2.76 -7.63 -11.89
C HIS A 7 -2.66 -8.23 -10.47
N LEU A 8 -1.83 -7.62 -9.61
CA LEU A 8 -1.56 -8.15 -8.27
C LEU A 8 -2.82 -8.31 -7.42
N SER A 9 -3.81 -7.43 -7.60
CA SER A 9 -5.11 -7.54 -6.93
C SER A 9 -5.88 -8.81 -7.33
N ALA A 10 -5.73 -9.26 -8.57
CA ALA A 10 -6.34 -10.51 -9.01
C ALA A 10 -5.64 -11.73 -8.40
N LEU A 11 -4.31 -11.64 -8.19
CA LEU A 11 -3.53 -12.70 -7.52
C LEU A 11 -3.82 -12.77 -6.02
N ALA A 12 -3.98 -11.62 -5.37
CA ALA A 12 -4.28 -11.52 -3.94
C ALA A 12 -5.73 -11.92 -3.60
N GLY A 13 -6.64 -11.90 -4.58
CA GLY A 13 -8.05 -12.18 -4.37
C GLY A 13 -8.72 -11.12 -3.49
N THR A 14 -9.25 -11.53 -2.34
CA THR A 14 -9.89 -10.62 -1.38
C THR A 14 -8.92 -10.06 -0.33
N ASP A 15 -7.70 -10.57 -0.27
CA ASP A 15 -6.74 -10.18 0.75
C ASP A 15 -6.15 -8.80 0.45
N PRO A 16 -6.04 -7.90 1.44
CA PRO A 16 -5.43 -6.60 1.24
C PRO A 16 -3.92 -6.77 1.01
N ILE A 17 -3.44 -6.29 -0.15
CA ILE A 17 -2.02 -6.36 -0.50
C ILE A 17 -1.22 -5.51 0.51
N PRO A 18 -0.28 -6.12 1.26
CA PRO A 18 0.52 -5.41 2.25
C PRO A 18 1.46 -4.41 1.59
N HIS A 19 1.86 -3.38 2.34
CA HIS A 19 2.96 -2.50 1.98
C HIS A 19 2.81 -1.86 0.58
N THR A 20 1.62 -1.30 0.31
CA THR A 20 1.30 -0.54 -0.91
C THR A 20 0.83 0.85 -0.56
N TYR A 21 1.12 1.83 -1.42
CA TYR A 21 0.53 3.16 -1.29
C TYR A 21 -0.87 3.18 -1.91
N ARG A 22 -1.78 3.93 -1.30
CA ARG A 22 -3.11 4.14 -1.88
C ARG A 22 -2.98 4.75 -3.27
N HIS A 23 -3.59 4.09 -4.24
CA HIS A 23 -3.68 4.55 -5.61
C HIS A 23 -5.05 4.17 -6.16
N ASP A 24 -5.81 5.15 -6.65
CA ASP A 24 -7.17 4.92 -7.17
C ASP A 24 -7.17 4.64 -8.69
N GLY A 25 -5.99 4.55 -9.33
CA GLY A 25 -5.81 4.26 -10.76
C GLY A 25 -5.48 2.78 -11.06
N ALA A 26 -5.08 2.51 -12.31
CA ALA A 26 -4.71 1.15 -12.73
C ALA A 26 -3.35 0.73 -12.13
N GLY A 27 -3.27 -0.54 -11.74
CA GLY A 27 -2.05 -1.13 -11.18
C GLY A 27 -1.88 -0.85 -9.69
N VAL A 28 -0.77 -1.34 -9.13
CA VAL A 28 -0.44 -1.22 -7.71
C VAL A 28 0.79 -0.34 -7.54
N LEU A 29 0.69 0.66 -6.67
CA LEU A 29 1.82 1.51 -6.29
C LEU A 29 2.55 0.88 -5.10
N LEU A 30 3.74 0.34 -5.36
CA LEU A 30 4.55 -0.29 -4.32
C LEU A 30 5.06 0.75 -3.33
N CYS A 31 4.99 0.42 -2.04
CA CYS A 31 5.75 1.13 -1.03
C CYS A 31 7.16 0.54 -1.01
N LEU A 32 8.15 1.29 -1.49
CA LEU A 32 9.56 0.86 -1.53
C LEU A 32 10.48 1.73 -0.66
N TRP A 33 9.98 2.89 -0.24
CA TRP A 33 10.74 3.83 0.57
C TRP A 33 9.76 4.72 1.34
N TRP A 34 10.15 5.18 2.53
CA TRP A 34 9.35 6.12 3.30
C TRP A 34 9.97 7.53 3.30
N PRO A 35 9.27 8.55 2.76
CA PRO A 35 9.81 9.91 2.67
C PRO A 35 10.27 10.53 3.99
N LYS A 36 9.67 10.13 5.11
CA LYS A 36 10.02 10.68 6.43
C LYS A 36 11.37 10.20 6.97
N ARG A 37 11.87 9.05 6.50
CA ARG A 37 13.13 8.47 6.97
C ARG A 37 14.35 8.82 6.14
N ARG A 38 14.18 9.58 5.06
CA ARG A 38 15.27 9.96 4.13
C ARG A 38 16.07 8.75 3.62
N GLU A 39 15.41 7.60 3.49
CA GLU A 39 16.00 6.35 2.97
C GLU A 39 16.45 6.49 1.52
N TRP A 40 15.88 7.45 0.78
CA TRP A 40 16.24 7.73 -0.59
C TRP A 40 16.39 9.23 -0.82
N VAL A 41 17.38 9.58 -1.63
CA VAL A 41 17.63 10.95 -2.13
C VAL A 41 17.81 10.92 -3.65
N PRO A 42 17.50 12.01 -4.38
CA PRO A 42 17.51 12.04 -5.84
C PRO A 42 18.84 11.67 -6.52
N GLN A 43 19.94 11.74 -5.80
CA GLN A 43 21.28 11.40 -6.30
C GLN A 43 21.50 9.88 -6.39
N LEU A 44 20.69 9.07 -5.71
CA LEU A 44 20.80 7.61 -5.78
C LEU A 44 20.19 7.09 -7.07
N LYS A 45 20.92 6.21 -7.76
CA LYS A 45 20.46 5.62 -9.02
C LYS A 45 19.31 4.67 -8.77
N LEU A 46 18.30 4.72 -9.65
CA LEU A 46 17.18 3.76 -9.62
C LEU A 46 17.65 2.30 -9.74
N THR A 47 18.71 2.06 -10.51
CA THR A 47 19.30 0.72 -10.68
C THR A 47 19.91 0.15 -9.40
N GLU A 48 20.28 1.02 -8.46
CA GLU A 48 20.89 0.65 -7.18
C GLU A 48 19.88 0.71 -6.03
N THR A 49 18.65 1.20 -6.27
CA THR A 49 17.61 1.35 -5.24
C THR A 49 16.26 0.77 -5.68
N PHE A 50 15.52 1.48 -6.51
CA PHE A 50 14.14 1.11 -6.86
C PHE A 50 14.03 -0.22 -7.59
N ILE A 51 14.96 -0.54 -8.49
CA ILE A 51 14.96 -1.83 -9.19
C ILE A 51 15.14 -3.00 -8.22
N PRO A 52 16.23 -3.05 -7.41
CA PRO A 52 16.40 -4.13 -6.45
C PRO A 52 15.29 -4.16 -5.38
N TRP A 53 14.85 -3.02 -4.85
CA TRP A 53 13.72 -3.00 -3.90
C TRP A 53 12.41 -3.51 -4.51
N THR A 54 12.19 -3.31 -5.82
CA THR A 54 11.01 -3.86 -6.51
C THR A 54 11.10 -5.37 -6.61
N GLU A 55 12.27 -5.92 -6.94
CA GLU A 55 12.49 -7.37 -7.01
C GLU A 55 12.27 -8.02 -5.65
N GLU A 56 12.88 -7.46 -4.60
CA GLU A 56 12.69 -7.91 -3.21
C GLU A 56 11.20 -7.87 -2.80
N TRP A 57 10.51 -6.76 -3.08
CA TRP A 57 9.08 -6.63 -2.77
C TRP A 57 8.24 -7.70 -3.49
N LEU A 58 8.53 -7.97 -4.77
CA LEU A 58 7.82 -8.98 -5.55
C LEU A 58 8.10 -10.39 -5.03
N TRP A 59 9.33 -10.68 -4.61
CA TRP A 59 9.69 -11.95 -3.99
C TRP A 59 8.89 -12.18 -2.70
N TYR A 60 8.83 -11.17 -1.82
CA TYR A 60 8.02 -11.26 -0.60
C TYR A 60 6.52 -11.30 -0.87
N PHE A 61 6.05 -10.70 -1.97
CA PHE A 61 4.66 -10.81 -2.38
C PHE A 61 4.31 -12.25 -2.77
N GLU A 62 5.19 -12.95 -3.48
CA GLU A 62 4.98 -14.37 -3.82
C GLU A 62 4.95 -15.26 -2.58
N ASP A 63 5.85 -15.04 -1.63
CA ASP A 63 5.82 -15.75 -0.34
C ASP A 63 4.52 -15.43 0.43
N TRP A 64 4.14 -14.15 0.49
CA TRP A 64 2.91 -13.70 1.13
C TRP A 64 1.64 -14.30 0.50
N LEU A 65 1.60 -14.53 -0.82
CA LEU A 65 0.48 -15.22 -1.45
C LEU A 65 0.23 -16.60 -0.85
N THR A 66 1.30 -17.27 -0.38
CA THR A 66 1.26 -18.60 0.24
C THR A 66 1.03 -18.52 1.75
N THR A 67 1.82 -17.70 2.44
CA THR A 67 1.87 -17.66 3.91
C THR A 67 0.85 -16.73 4.54
N LYS A 68 0.38 -15.74 3.77
CA LYS A 68 -0.45 -14.60 4.23
C LYS A 68 0.21 -13.74 5.32
N VAL A 69 1.53 -13.91 5.53
CA VAL A 69 2.33 -13.14 6.48
C VAL A 69 3.35 -12.32 5.70
N TRP A 70 3.36 -11.01 5.91
CA TRP A 70 4.30 -10.14 5.20
C TRP A 70 5.69 -10.23 5.85
N ALA A 71 6.64 -10.84 5.14
CA ALA A 71 8.03 -10.97 5.57
C ALA A 71 8.96 -9.86 5.03
N GLY A 72 8.47 -9.00 4.13
CA GLY A 72 9.28 -7.99 3.44
C GLY A 72 9.61 -6.72 4.23
N GLY A 73 9.22 -6.67 5.51
CA GLY A 73 9.51 -5.53 6.38
C GLY A 73 8.97 -4.20 5.83
N GLY A 74 9.79 -3.16 5.97
CA GLY A 74 9.47 -1.80 5.53
C GLY A 74 8.55 -1.03 6.49
N GLU A 75 8.77 0.28 6.61
CA GLU A 75 7.94 1.16 7.42
C GLU A 75 6.92 1.89 6.52
N HIS A 76 5.63 1.67 6.77
CA HIS A 76 4.55 2.39 6.12
C HIS A 76 3.72 3.12 7.19
N PRO A 77 3.33 4.39 6.97
CA PRO A 77 2.36 5.04 7.85
C PRO A 77 1.05 4.26 7.84
N GLU A 78 0.72 3.58 8.94
CA GLU A 78 -0.58 2.92 9.11
C GLU A 78 -1.70 3.88 8.68
N PRO A 79 -2.64 3.45 7.81
CA PRO A 79 -3.74 4.30 7.41
C PRO A 79 -4.42 4.75 8.70
N SER A 80 -4.41 6.07 8.93
CA SER A 80 -4.99 6.64 10.14
C SER A 80 -6.41 6.10 10.25
N ARG A 81 -6.66 5.34 11.32
CA ARG A 81 -8.00 4.87 11.68
C ARG A 81 -8.77 6.10 12.15
N VAL A 82 -9.06 7.02 11.22
CA VAL A 82 -10.00 8.11 11.44
C VAL A 82 -11.31 7.38 11.60
N LEU A 83 -11.70 7.17 12.86
CA LEU A 83 -13.08 6.87 13.21
C LEU A 83 -13.90 7.90 12.47
N ARG A 84 -14.55 7.48 11.37
CA ARG A 84 -15.53 8.30 10.68
C ARG A 84 -16.53 8.62 11.78
N PHE A 85 -16.48 9.83 12.31
CA PHE A 85 -17.53 10.34 13.20
C PHE A 85 -18.83 10.08 12.45
N ALA A 86 -19.59 9.10 12.93
CA ALA A 86 -20.88 8.77 12.40
C ALA A 86 -21.65 10.10 12.38
N ARG A 87 -22.07 10.53 11.20
CA ARG A 87 -22.98 11.66 11.07
C ARG A 87 -24.16 11.31 11.97
N ARG A 88 -24.36 12.06 13.06
CA ARG A 88 -25.57 11.98 13.87
C ARG A 88 -26.75 12.04 12.90
N PRO A 89 -27.72 11.11 12.94
CA PRO A 89 -28.93 11.28 12.16
C PRO A 89 -29.58 12.59 12.59
N ALA A 90 -29.95 13.41 11.61
CA ALA A 90 -30.73 14.61 11.84
C ALA A 90 -31.98 14.19 12.62
N ARG A 91 -32.19 14.79 13.80
CA ARG A 91 -33.47 14.68 14.48
C ARG A 91 -34.49 15.38 13.59
N ASP A 92 -35.41 14.60 13.03
CA ASP A 92 -36.63 15.11 12.41
C ASP A 92 -37.33 16.02 13.42
N MET A 93 -37.28 17.33 13.15
CA MET A 93 -38.09 18.31 13.84
C MET A 93 -39.40 18.42 13.06
N ALA A 94 -40.29 17.46 13.32
CA ALA A 94 -41.70 17.63 13.02
C ALA A 94 -42.21 18.80 13.88
N CYS A 95 -42.52 19.92 13.22
CA CYS A 95 -43.40 20.93 13.80
C CYS A 95 -44.63 21.07 12.90
N ARG A 96 -45.76 21.17 13.59
CA ARG A 96 -47.15 21.08 13.13
C ARG A 96 -47.56 22.26 12.27
#